data_AF-A0A7W2IDL6-F1
#
_entry.id   AF-A0A7W2IDL6-F1
#
_cell.length_a   1.000
_cell.length_b   1.000
_cell.length_c   1.000
_cell.angle_alpha   90.00
_cell.angle_beta   90.00
_cell.angle_gamma   90.00
#
_symmetry.space_group_name_H-M   'P 1'
#
loop_
_entity.id
_entity.type
_entity.pdbx_description
1 polymer ?
#
loop_
_entity_poly.entity_id
_entity_poly.type
_entity_poly.pdbx_seq_one_letter_code
_entity_poly.pdbx_strand_id
1 'polypeptide(L)'
;MRDLRATAPAPARRPALTYRKPQLGRDYWVADGILPNADAVSQRCFGKAEWELGAPHRAEPWPGMRSAGALLPDELAQVEAWVKKVTGARRLWQEATPQGSTLNHNYVQLVGGIESGARPHTDSTKLCRYAAVIYLSPDPLPAAGTSFYRLRYPDGTLGGNVCSPPHANLREALGVTSLPPQAWQEDLRIDNVYNRILLYKANLVHSASGYFGCDHADKRMTAVFFWMA
;
A
#
# COMPACT_ATOMS: atom_id res chain seq x y z
N MET A 1 -35.59 17.89 -48.94
CA MET A 1 -34.38 17.29 -48.34
C MET A 1 -34.36 17.69 -46.87
N ARG A 2 -34.48 16.73 -45.94
CA ARG A 2 -34.38 16.98 -44.51
C ARG A 2 -32.92 16.77 -44.11
N ASP A 3 -32.27 17.83 -43.64
CA ASP A 3 -30.91 17.78 -43.10
C ASP A 3 -30.87 16.92 -41.84
N LEU A 4 -30.32 15.72 -41.97
CA LEU A 4 -29.87 14.90 -40.85
C LEU A 4 -28.59 15.52 -40.31
N ARG A 5 -28.71 16.43 -39.35
CA ARG A 5 -27.57 16.82 -38.51
C ARG A 5 -27.15 15.61 -37.67
N ALA A 6 -26.06 14.98 -38.07
CA ALA A 6 -25.39 13.96 -37.28
C ALA A 6 -25.03 14.58 -35.91
N THR A 7 -25.65 14.08 -34.85
CA THR A 7 -25.26 14.41 -33.48
C THR A 7 -23.85 13.89 -33.24
N ALA A 8 -22.92 14.79 -32.93
CA ALA A 8 -21.57 14.40 -32.53
C ALA A 8 -21.65 13.41 -31.36
N PRO A 9 -20.83 12.35 -31.35
CA PRO A 9 -20.81 11.40 -30.23
C PRO A 9 -20.47 12.15 -28.94
N ALA A 10 -21.20 11.86 -27.86
CA ALA A 10 -20.89 12.40 -26.55
C ALA A 10 -19.42 12.07 -26.20
N PRO A 11 -18.65 13.02 -25.63
CA PRO A 11 -17.27 12.75 -25.26
C PRO A 11 -17.22 11.54 -24.33
N ALA A 12 -16.35 10.58 -24.63
CA ALA A 12 -16.14 9.41 -23.79
C ALA A 12 -15.85 9.87 -22.36
N ARG A 13 -16.67 9.42 -21.41
CA ARG A 13 -16.58 9.79 -20.01
C ARG A 13 -15.20 9.35 -19.49
N ARG A 14 -14.34 10.32 -19.16
CA ARG A 14 -12.99 10.03 -18.63
C ARG A 14 -13.14 9.09 -17.42
N PRO A 15 -12.38 7.97 -17.34
CA PRO A 15 -12.33 7.16 -16.14
C PRO A 15 -11.98 8.06 -14.95
N ALA A 16 -12.84 8.07 -13.95
CA ALA A 16 -12.76 9.00 -12.84
C ALA A 16 -12.79 8.24 -11.51
N LEU A 17 -11.79 8.52 -10.67
CA LEU A 17 -11.81 8.10 -9.28
C LEU A 17 -12.55 9.13 -8.44
N THR A 18 -13.24 8.68 -7.40
CA THR A 18 -13.80 9.56 -6.38
C THR A 18 -12.66 10.15 -5.56
N TYR A 19 -12.70 11.47 -5.31
CA TYR A 19 -11.77 12.11 -4.39
C TYR A 19 -12.34 12.15 -2.98
N ARG A 20 -11.52 11.76 -2.01
CA ARG A 20 -11.76 12.04 -0.59
C ARG A 20 -10.42 12.34 0.08
N LYS A 21 -10.27 13.54 0.65
CA LYS A 21 -9.06 13.91 1.40
C LYS A 21 -8.80 12.89 2.52
N PRO A 22 -7.64 12.21 2.56
CA PRO A 22 -7.33 11.28 3.63
C PRO A 22 -7.37 11.97 4.99
N GLN A 23 -8.05 11.36 5.96
CA GLN A 23 -8.22 11.91 7.31
C GLN A 23 -7.77 10.89 8.36
N LEU A 24 -6.94 11.36 9.30
CA LEU A 24 -6.51 10.58 10.47
C LEU A 24 -7.74 10.17 11.30
N GLY A 25 -7.82 8.92 11.73
CA GLY A 25 -8.94 8.38 12.50
C GLY A 25 -10.12 7.90 11.65
N ARG A 26 -10.12 8.17 10.34
CA ARG A 26 -11.20 7.76 9.41
C ARG A 26 -10.70 6.90 8.28
N ASP A 27 -9.61 7.31 7.66
CA ASP A 27 -9.06 6.72 6.43
C ASP A 27 -7.68 6.11 6.66
N TYR A 28 -6.93 6.65 7.61
CA TYR A 28 -5.68 6.11 8.10
C TYR A 28 -5.51 6.37 9.60
N TRP A 29 -4.64 5.60 10.24
CA TRP A 29 -4.30 5.66 11.65
C TRP A 29 -2.80 5.45 11.81
N VAL A 30 -2.22 6.10 12.82
CA VAL A 30 -0.80 6.02 13.13
C VAL A 30 -0.63 5.74 14.61
N ALA A 31 0.32 4.89 14.96
CA ALA A 31 0.81 4.76 16.32
C ALA A 31 2.32 4.52 16.31
N ASP A 32 3.01 5.18 17.23
CA ASP A 32 4.44 5.00 17.46
C ASP A 32 4.64 4.01 18.62
N GLY A 33 5.74 3.25 18.59
CA GLY A 33 6.01 2.28 19.64
C GLY A 33 5.06 1.08 19.62
N ILE A 34 4.57 0.67 18.42
CA ILE A 34 3.51 -0.35 18.32
C ILE A 34 3.95 -1.73 18.81
N LEU A 35 5.25 -2.06 18.65
CA LEU A 35 5.86 -3.29 19.15
C LEU A 35 6.66 -2.99 20.43
N PRO A 36 6.48 -3.77 21.51
CA PRO A 36 7.25 -3.58 22.74
C PRO A 36 8.71 -4.05 22.59
N ASN A 37 9.00 -4.85 21.56
CA ASN A 37 10.28 -5.51 21.31
C ASN A 37 10.77 -5.31 19.87
N ALA A 38 10.57 -4.11 19.30
CA ALA A 38 10.86 -3.83 17.89
C ALA A 38 12.30 -4.18 17.45
N ASP A 39 13.30 -3.98 18.32
CA ASP A 39 14.69 -4.32 18.02
C ASP A 39 14.85 -5.82 17.75
N ALA A 40 14.27 -6.66 18.62
CA ALA A 40 14.30 -8.11 18.46
C ALA A 40 13.54 -8.56 17.19
N VAL A 41 12.42 -7.89 16.87
CA VAL A 41 11.67 -8.15 15.63
C VAL A 41 12.49 -7.79 14.41
N SER A 42 13.13 -6.62 14.40
CA SER A 42 13.97 -6.14 13.29
C SER A 42 15.17 -7.06 13.08
N GLN A 43 15.91 -7.41 14.14
CA GLN A 43 17.03 -8.34 14.08
C GLN A 43 16.62 -9.72 13.54
N ARG A 44 15.50 -10.28 14.04
CA ARG A 44 14.97 -11.56 13.55
C ARG A 44 14.56 -11.49 12.08
N CYS A 45 14.02 -10.36 11.63
CA CYS A 45 13.67 -10.14 10.23
C CYS A 45 14.91 -10.04 9.33
N PHE A 46 15.94 -9.29 9.72
CA PHE A 46 17.21 -9.24 8.97
C PHE A 46 17.88 -10.62 8.91
N GLY A 47 17.79 -11.41 9.99
CA GLY A 47 18.38 -12.75 10.09
C GLY A 47 17.63 -13.87 9.35
N LYS A 48 16.56 -13.57 8.60
CA LYS A 48 15.87 -14.61 7.81
C LYS A 48 16.76 -15.13 6.69
N ALA A 49 16.79 -16.46 6.53
CA ALA A 49 17.57 -17.14 5.50
C ALA A 49 16.84 -17.18 4.14
N GLU A 50 15.52 -17.38 4.16
CA GLU A 50 14.72 -17.57 2.95
C GLU A 50 14.02 -16.27 2.54
N TRP A 51 14.27 -15.84 1.30
CA TRP A 51 13.70 -14.62 0.72
C TRP A 51 13.08 -14.91 -0.64
N GLU A 52 11.82 -14.53 -0.81
CA GLU A 52 11.21 -14.41 -2.14
C GLU A 52 11.74 -13.12 -2.79
N LEU A 53 12.19 -13.22 -4.05
CA LEU A 53 12.73 -12.10 -4.82
C LEU A 53 11.66 -11.44 -5.70
N GLY A 54 11.57 -10.12 -5.62
CA GLY A 54 10.67 -9.28 -6.40
C GLY A 54 11.41 -8.45 -7.44
N ALA A 55 10.77 -7.40 -7.97
CA ALA A 55 11.43 -6.48 -8.90
C ALA A 55 12.54 -5.66 -8.18
N PRO A 56 13.70 -5.41 -8.82
CA PRO A 56 14.02 -5.73 -10.21
C PRO A 56 14.64 -7.13 -10.40
N HIS A 57 14.85 -7.90 -9.34
CA HIS A 57 15.52 -9.21 -9.36
C HIS A 57 14.71 -10.30 -10.10
N ARG A 58 13.38 -10.17 -10.10
CA ARG A 58 12.41 -11.01 -10.81
C ARG A 58 11.28 -10.16 -11.39
N ALA A 59 10.57 -10.71 -12.38
CA ALA A 59 9.43 -10.06 -13.04
C ALA A 59 8.15 -10.12 -12.19
N GLU A 60 8.23 -9.60 -10.98
CA GLU A 60 7.15 -9.58 -9.99
C GLU A 60 6.58 -8.16 -9.81
N PRO A 61 5.29 -8.02 -9.46
CA PRO A 61 4.66 -6.70 -9.32
C PRO A 61 5.10 -5.93 -8.06
N TRP A 62 5.73 -6.62 -7.10
CA TRP A 62 6.21 -6.07 -5.83
C TRP A 62 7.75 -5.93 -5.84
N PRO A 63 8.32 -4.92 -5.16
CA PRO A 63 9.75 -4.65 -5.22
C PRO A 63 10.56 -5.35 -4.12
N GLY A 64 11.89 -5.40 -4.34
CA GLY A 64 12.89 -5.87 -3.40
C GLY A 64 12.78 -7.36 -3.11
N MET A 65 12.74 -7.71 -1.84
CA MET A 65 12.58 -9.08 -1.38
C MET A 65 11.67 -9.15 -0.16
N ARG A 66 11.01 -10.28 0.06
CA ARG A 66 10.10 -10.48 1.19
C ARG A 66 10.20 -11.86 1.78
N SER A 67 9.78 -12.01 3.03
CA SER A 67 9.73 -13.30 3.72
C SER A 67 8.59 -13.33 4.72
N ALA A 68 7.94 -14.49 4.83
CA ALA A 68 6.78 -14.70 5.69
C ALA A 68 7.14 -14.63 7.18
N GLY A 69 6.15 -14.33 8.02
CA GLY A 69 6.29 -14.37 9.48
C GLY A 69 7.22 -13.28 9.99
N ALA A 70 6.93 -12.02 9.68
CA ALA A 70 7.63 -10.88 10.27
C ALA A 70 7.43 -10.86 11.79
N LEU A 71 6.18 -10.93 12.21
CA LEU A 71 5.76 -10.99 13.60
C LEU A 71 5.44 -12.43 14.02
N LEU A 72 5.78 -12.75 15.27
CA LEU A 72 5.31 -13.94 15.97
C LEU A 72 3.81 -13.83 16.30
N PRO A 73 3.11 -14.94 16.61
CA PRO A 73 1.68 -14.92 16.88
C PRO A 73 1.22 -13.89 17.92
N ASP A 74 1.92 -13.77 19.05
CA ASP A 74 1.56 -12.83 20.12
C ASP A 74 1.81 -11.37 19.73
N GLU A 75 2.90 -11.10 19.00
CA GLU A 75 3.22 -9.78 18.44
C GLU A 75 2.13 -9.35 17.42
N LEU A 76 1.72 -10.27 16.54
CA LEU A 76 0.63 -10.03 15.59
C LEU A 76 -0.71 -9.81 16.30
N ALA A 77 -1.02 -10.61 17.32
CA ALA A 77 -2.25 -10.48 18.09
C ALA A 77 -2.36 -9.10 18.77
N GLN A 78 -1.25 -8.56 19.29
CA GLN A 78 -1.20 -7.20 19.83
C GLN A 78 -1.51 -6.14 18.76
N VAL A 79 -0.90 -6.26 17.57
CA VAL A 79 -1.17 -5.35 16.45
C VAL A 79 -2.63 -5.43 16.03
N GLU A 80 -3.20 -6.63 15.89
CA GLU A 80 -4.60 -6.83 15.53
C GLU A 80 -5.57 -6.30 16.59
N ALA A 81 -5.22 -6.40 17.88
CA ALA A 81 -6.00 -5.78 18.95
C ALA A 81 -6.05 -4.25 18.80
N TRP A 82 -4.92 -3.62 18.46
CA TRP A 82 -4.88 -2.19 18.16
C TRP A 82 -5.69 -1.85 16.90
N VAL A 83 -5.56 -2.62 15.81
CA VAL A 83 -6.32 -2.41 14.57
C VAL A 83 -7.83 -2.47 14.84
N LYS A 84 -8.31 -3.50 15.55
CA LYS A 84 -9.73 -3.62 15.94
C LYS A 84 -10.19 -2.42 16.78
N LYS A 85 -9.38 -2.00 17.75
CA LYS A 85 -9.68 -0.85 18.62
C LYS A 85 -9.85 0.45 17.82
N VAL A 86 -8.93 0.77 16.89
CA VAL A 86 -8.94 2.07 16.19
C VAL A 86 -9.91 2.13 15.02
N THR A 87 -10.24 0.97 14.43
CA THR A 87 -11.18 0.88 13.29
C THR A 87 -12.61 0.55 13.71
N GLY A 88 -12.81 -0.02 14.90
CA GLY A 88 -14.09 -0.60 15.33
C GLY A 88 -14.42 -1.93 14.67
N ALA A 89 -13.50 -2.54 13.91
CA ALA A 89 -13.70 -3.86 13.32
C ALA A 89 -13.90 -4.92 14.41
N ARG A 90 -14.90 -5.78 14.23
CA ARG A 90 -15.20 -6.87 15.19
C ARG A 90 -14.36 -8.11 14.94
N ARG A 91 -13.92 -8.31 13.69
CA ARG A 91 -13.11 -9.43 13.26
C ARG A 91 -12.10 -8.93 12.23
N LEU A 92 -10.96 -9.59 12.16
CA LEU A 92 -9.99 -9.45 11.08
C LEU A 92 -9.71 -10.84 10.52
N TRP A 93 -9.54 -10.95 9.20
CA TRP A 93 -9.14 -12.21 8.56
C TRP A 93 -8.39 -11.95 7.26
N GLN A 94 -7.62 -12.95 6.82
CA GLN A 94 -7.03 -12.99 5.49
C GLN A 94 -8.00 -13.67 4.54
N GLU A 95 -8.30 -13.01 3.42
CA GLU A 95 -9.16 -13.57 2.38
C GLU A 95 -8.33 -14.23 1.28
N ALA A 96 -8.89 -15.24 0.64
CA ALA A 96 -8.26 -15.94 -0.48
C ALA A 96 -9.01 -15.69 -1.80
N THR A 97 -8.28 -15.73 -2.90
CA THR A 97 -8.88 -15.85 -4.23
C THR A 97 -9.58 -17.20 -4.35
N PRO A 98 -10.49 -17.38 -5.34
CA PRO A 98 -11.07 -18.71 -5.61
C PRO A 98 -10.02 -19.79 -5.92
N GLN A 99 -8.81 -19.41 -6.33
CA GLN A 99 -7.67 -20.30 -6.60
C GLN A 99 -6.81 -20.54 -5.35
N GLY A 100 -7.18 -19.99 -4.18
CA GLY A 100 -6.49 -20.19 -2.91
C GLY A 100 -5.33 -19.24 -2.62
N SER A 101 -5.04 -18.28 -3.50
CA SER A 101 -3.96 -17.30 -3.27
C SER A 101 -4.41 -16.20 -2.31
N THR A 102 -3.51 -15.75 -1.43
CA THR A 102 -3.77 -14.66 -0.47
C THR A 102 -2.83 -13.49 -0.71
N LEU A 103 -3.15 -12.32 -0.14
CA LEU A 103 -2.16 -11.25 -0.01
C LEU A 103 -1.10 -11.65 1.02
N ASN A 104 0.15 -11.22 0.83
CA ASN A 104 1.28 -11.52 1.73
C ASN A 104 1.16 -10.82 3.09
N HIS A 105 0.20 -11.26 3.90
CA HIS A 105 -0.09 -10.79 5.24
C HIS A 105 1.00 -11.25 6.23
N ASN A 106 1.48 -10.35 7.08
CA ASN A 106 2.55 -10.59 8.05
C ASN A 106 3.88 -11.02 7.37
N TYR A 107 4.25 -10.33 6.29
CA TYR A 107 5.54 -10.49 5.62
C TYR A 107 6.44 -9.32 5.97
N VAL A 108 7.74 -9.59 6.12
CA VAL A 108 8.74 -8.53 6.11
C VAL A 108 9.18 -8.31 4.66
N GLN A 109 9.38 -7.05 4.30
CA GLN A 109 9.87 -6.63 3.01
C GLN A 109 11.12 -5.76 3.20
N LEU A 110 12.16 -6.06 2.41
CA LEU A 110 13.39 -5.28 2.30
C LEU A 110 13.50 -4.73 0.88
N VAL A 111 13.67 -3.42 0.75
CA VAL A 111 13.79 -2.75 -0.56
C VAL A 111 14.85 -1.63 -0.48
N GLY A 112 15.82 -1.69 -1.37
CA GLY A 112 16.89 -0.71 -1.52
C GLY A 112 16.51 0.47 -2.40
N GLY A 113 17.27 1.56 -2.28
CA GLY A 113 17.00 2.84 -2.96
C GLY A 113 17.00 2.76 -4.48
N ILE A 114 17.78 1.85 -5.07
CA ILE A 114 17.85 1.63 -6.52
C ILE A 114 16.89 0.54 -7.02
N GLU A 115 16.25 -0.21 -6.12
CA GLU A 115 15.41 -1.36 -6.49
C GLU A 115 14.00 -0.90 -6.94
N SER A 116 13.53 0.25 -6.46
CA SER A 116 12.25 0.81 -6.90
C SER A 116 12.11 2.30 -6.59
N GLY A 117 11.09 2.92 -7.16
CA GLY A 117 10.53 4.19 -6.71
C GLY A 117 9.06 4.04 -6.31
N ALA A 118 8.37 5.16 -6.10
CA ALA A 118 6.94 5.17 -5.84
C ALA A 118 6.16 4.49 -6.98
N ARG A 119 5.28 3.57 -6.62
CA ARG A 119 4.34 2.87 -7.51
C ARG A 119 2.92 3.01 -6.95
N PRO A 120 2.23 4.15 -7.20
CA PRO A 120 0.89 4.36 -6.65
C PRO A 120 -0.11 3.30 -7.13
N HIS A 121 -0.80 2.68 -6.17
CA HIS A 121 -1.77 1.61 -6.40
C HIS A 121 -2.85 1.59 -5.31
N THR A 122 -3.86 0.76 -5.47
CA THR A 122 -4.75 0.33 -4.37
C THR A 122 -4.61 -1.17 -4.22
N ASP A 123 -4.81 -1.67 -3.01
CA ASP A 123 -4.96 -3.11 -2.82
C ASP A 123 -6.30 -3.58 -3.36
N SER A 124 -6.44 -4.90 -3.52
CA SER A 124 -7.69 -5.51 -3.98
C SER A 124 -8.80 -5.34 -2.94
N THR A 125 -9.87 -4.62 -3.29
CA THR A 125 -11.05 -4.47 -2.42
C THR A 125 -11.79 -5.78 -2.15
N LYS A 126 -11.51 -6.82 -2.95
CA LYS A 126 -12.03 -8.18 -2.75
C LYS A 126 -11.25 -8.97 -1.69
N LEU A 127 -10.01 -8.56 -1.38
CA LEU A 127 -9.11 -9.29 -0.48
C LEU A 127 -8.64 -8.48 0.72
N CYS A 128 -8.84 -7.16 0.70
CA CYS A 128 -8.32 -6.25 1.71
C CYS A 128 -9.27 -5.08 1.95
N ARG A 129 -9.65 -4.89 3.22
CA ARG A 129 -10.33 -3.69 3.72
C ARG A 129 -9.35 -2.70 4.33
N TYR A 130 -8.40 -3.21 5.11
CA TYR A 130 -7.34 -2.44 5.76
C TYR A 130 -5.97 -3.03 5.46
N ALA A 131 -5.03 -2.18 5.09
CA ALA A 131 -3.63 -2.52 4.95
C ALA A 131 -2.81 -1.74 5.98
N ALA A 132 -1.69 -2.30 6.40
CA ALA A 132 -0.75 -1.60 7.27
C ALA A 132 0.71 -1.90 6.93
N VAL A 133 1.55 -0.96 7.31
CA VAL A 133 3.00 -1.12 7.37
C VAL A 133 3.50 -0.80 8.77
N ILE A 134 4.41 -1.61 9.30
CA ILE A 134 5.26 -1.24 10.45
C ILE A 134 6.66 -0.99 9.92
N TYR A 135 7.20 0.19 10.20
CA TYR A 135 8.57 0.53 9.81
C TYR A 135 9.59 -0.06 10.78
N LEU A 136 10.53 -0.84 10.26
CA LEU A 136 11.46 -1.65 11.06
C LEU A 136 12.95 -1.40 10.73
N SER A 137 13.27 -0.39 9.92
CA SER A 137 14.65 0.09 9.75
C SER A 137 15.07 0.91 10.99
N PRO A 138 16.09 0.49 11.77
CA PRO A 138 16.52 1.21 12.97
C PRO A 138 17.00 2.64 12.69
N ASP A 139 17.66 2.83 11.54
CA ASP A 139 18.11 4.13 11.05
C ASP A 139 17.27 4.56 9.81
N PRO A 140 16.02 5.02 10.01
CA PRO A 140 15.12 5.28 8.89
C PRO A 140 15.50 6.57 8.16
N LEU A 141 15.34 6.59 6.82
CA LEU A 141 15.20 7.84 6.08
C LEU A 141 13.74 8.34 6.21
N PRO A 142 13.44 9.47 6.89
CA PRO A 142 12.07 9.89 7.18
C PRO A 142 11.21 10.07 5.93
N ALA A 143 11.80 10.62 4.86
CA ALA A 143 11.13 10.84 3.59
C ALA A 143 10.72 9.56 2.85
N ALA A 144 11.22 8.38 3.26
CA ALA A 144 10.92 7.08 2.68
C ALA A 144 9.76 6.36 3.39
N GLY A 145 8.74 7.11 3.80
CA GLY A 145 7.55 6.58 4.46
C GLY A 145 6.53 5.96 3.51
N THR A 146 5.27 6.35 3.67
CA THR A 146 4.15 5.97 2.79
C THR A 146 3.36 7.21 2.43
N SER A 147 3.07 7.36 1.15
CA SER A 147 2.31 8.48 0.61
C SER A 147 0.96 8.03 0.08
N PHE A 148 -0.05 8.86 0.28
CA PHE A 148 -1.33 8.82 -0.42
C PHE A 148 -1.29 9.75 -1.62
N TYR A 149 -1.87 9.31 -2.73
CA TYR A 149 -1.84 10.03 -3.99
C TYR A 149 -3.26 10.29 -4.50
N ARG A 150 -3.40 11.26 -5.40
CA ARG A 150 -4.59 11.42 -6.24
C ARG A 150 -4.20 11.48 -7.71
N LEU A 151 -5.11 11.04 -8.56
CA LEU A 151 -4.94 11.03 -10.00
C LEU A 151 -4.74 12.47 -10.51
N ARG A 152 -3.82 12.65 -11.45
CA ARG A 152 -3.59 13.87 -12.22
C ARG A 152 -3.80 13.54 -13.69
N TYR A 153 -4.71 14.26 -14.34
CA TYR A 153 -4.97 14.09 -15.77
C TYR A 153 -3.93 14.84 -16.63
N PRO A 154 -3.81 14.53 -17.93
CA PRO A 154 -2.85 15.19 -18.82
C PRO A 154 -2.98 16.71 -18.93
N ASP A 155 -4.20 17.24 -18.72
CA ASP A 155 -4.46 18.69 -18.69
C ASP A 155 -4.12 19.34 -17.33
N GLY A 156 -3.49 18.59 -16.42
CA GLY A 156 -3.09 19.04 -15.10
C GLY A 156 -4.22 19.02 -14.06
N THR A 157 -5.48 18.79 -14.47
CA THR A 157 -6.60 18.71 -13.54
C THR A 157 -6.45 17.50 -12.61
N LEU A 158 -6.92 17.65 -11.37
CA LEU A 158 -6.79 16.61 -10.36
C LEU A 158 -8.07 15.78 -10.25
N GLY A 159 -7.94 14.47 -10.44
CA GLY A 159 -8.97 13.47 -10.18
C GLY A 159 -9.00 13.02 -8.72
N GLY A 160 -9.53 11.81 -8.50
CA GLY A 160 -9.68 11.22 -7.18
C GLY A 160 -8.58 10.25 -6.76
N ASN A 161 -8.81 9.61 -5.62
CA ASN A 161 -7.84 8.77 -4.90
C ASN A 161 -8.47 7.51 -4.29
N VAL A 162 -9.73 7.21 -4.61
CA VAL A 162 -10.45 6.07 -4.03
C VAL A 162 -10.88 5.10 -5.14
N CYS A 163 -10.44 3.84 -5.04
CA CYS A 163 -11.05 2.74 -5.79
C CYS A 163 -12.39 2.37 -5.13
N SER A 164 -13.48 2.53 -5.87
CA SER A 164 -14.83 2.25 -5.38
C SER A 164 -15.41 1.02 -6.06
N PRO A 165 -16.36 0.31 -5.40
CA PRO A 165 -17.14 -0.73 -6.06
C PRO A 165 -17.75 -0.24 -7.40
N PRO A 166 -17.88 -1.10 -8.42
CA PRO A 166 -17.65 -2.55 -8.38
C PRO A 166 -16.18 -2.98 -8.59
N HIS A 167 -15.25 -2.04 -8.74
CA HIS A 167 -13.87 -2.33 -9.11
C HIS A 167 -13.06 -2.88 -7.93
N ALA A 168 -12.29 -3.94 -8.19
CA ALA A 168 -11.37 -4.53 -7.23
C ALA A 168 -10.15 -3.64 -7.00
N ASN A 169 -9.67 -2.93 -8.03
CA ASN A 169 -8.43 -2.15 -7.98
C ASN A 169 -8.41 -1.08 -9.08
N LEU A 170 -7.32 -0.28 -9.12
CA LEU A 170 -7.15 0.78 -10.11
C LEU A 170 -7.10 0.29 -11.56
N ARG A 171 -6.56 -0.90 -11.84
CA ARG A 171 -6.53 -1.46 -13.19
C ARG A 171 -7.96 -1.66 -13.71
N GLU A 172 -8.84 -2.19 -12.89
CA GLU A 172 -10.26 -2.32 -13.23
C GLU A 172 -10.97 -0.95 -13.30
N ALA A 173 -10.71 -0.05 -12.35
CA ALA A 173 -11.38 1.25 -12.28
C ALA A 173 -11.00 2.20 -13.42
N LEU A 174 -9.76 2.10 -13.92
CA LEU A 174 -9.22 3.00 -14.94
C LEU A 174 -9.08 2.32 -16.32
N GLY A 175 -9.23 1.00 -16.40
CA GLY A 175 -9.10 0.24 -17.65
C GLY A 175 -7.67 0.20 -18.20
N VAL A 176 -6.65 0.34 -17.34
CA VAL A 176 -5.23 0.41 -17.73
C VAL A 176 -4.38 -0.53 -16.90
N THR A 177 -3.30 -1.07 -17.48
CA THR A 177 -2.36 -1.93 -16.74
C THR A 177 -1.53 -1.14 -15.73
N SER A 178 -1.09 0.05 -16.12
CA SER A 178 -0.29 0.96 -15.30
C SER A 178 -0.52 2.39 -15.76
N LEU A 179 -0.19 3.32 -14.87
CA LEU A 179 -0.10 4.74 -15.19
C LEU A 179 1.33 5.22 -14.93
N PRO A 180 1.81 6.19 -15.72
CA PRO A 180 3.15 6.71 -15.54
C PRO A 180 3.19 7.61 -14.28
N PRO A 181 4.37 7.83 -13.66
CA PRO A 181 4.48 8.53 -12.38
C PRO A 181 3.82 9.93 -12.34
N GLN A 182 3.86 10.67 -13.44
CA GLN A 182 3.24 12.00 -13.59
C GLN A 182 1.71 11.99 -13.52
N ALA A 183 1.08 10.82 -13.64
CA ALA A 183 -0.36 10.68 -13.43
C ALA A 183 -0.74 10.75 -11.95
N TRP A 184 0.23 10.90 -11.04
CA TRP A 184 0.00 10.91 -9.61
C TRP A 184 0.52 12.19 -8.97
N GLN A 185 -0.35 12.83 -8.20
CA GLN A 185 0.02 13.91 -7.30
C GLN A 185 0.02 13.38 -5.86
N GLU A 186 1.14 13.52 -5.16
CA GLU A 186 1.18 13.25 -3.71
C GLU A 186 0.25 14.24 -2.99
N ASP A 187 -0.61 13.69 -2.12
CA ASP A 187 -1.62 14.43 -1.35
C ASP A 187 -1.24 14.51 0.13
N LEU A 188 -0.78 13.39 0.69
CA LEU A 188 -0.34 13.28 2.08
C LEU A 188 0.79 12.27 2.18
N ARG A 189 1.83 12.59 2.95
CA ARG A 189 2.92 11.68 3.31
C ARG A 189 2.92 11.42 4.80
N ILE A 190 3.15 10.16 5.17
CA ILE A 190 3.42 9.73 6.55
C ILE A 190 4.86 9.24 6.61
N ASP A 191 5.66 9.90 7.43
CA ASP A 191 7.10 9.62 7.51
C ASP A 191 7.41 8.21 8.03
N ASN A 192 8.53 7.69 7.54
CA ASN A 192 9.17 6.48 8.05
C ASN A 192 9.80 6.77 9.41
N VAL A 193 9.16 6.31 10.47
CA VAL A 193 9.66 6.41 11.85
C VAL A 193 9.78 5.01 12.39
N TYR A 194 10.94 4.67 12.96
CA TYR A 194 11.17 3.33 13.48
C TYR A 194 10.10 2.95 14.53
N ASN A 195 9.57 1.72 14.42
CA ASN A 195 8.49 1.18 15.26
C ASN A 195 7.16 1.96 15.19
N ARG A 196 6.93 2.73 14.11
CA ARG A 196 5.61 3.28 13.78
C ARG A 196 4.83 2.30 12.92
N ILE A 197 3.56 2.09 13.29
CA ILE A 197 2.56 1.52 12.40
C ILE A 197 1.82 2.64 11.66
N LEU A 198 1.60 2.44 10.37
CA LEU A 198 0.61 3.15 9.58
C LEU A 198 -0.41 2.14 9.08
N LEU A 199 -1.66 2.30 9.51
CA LEU A 199 -2.83 1.55 9.04
C LEU A 199 -3.68 2.45 8.15
N TYR A 200 -4.25 1.91 7.08
CA TYR A 200 -5.09 2.68 6.16
C TYR A 200 -6.12 1.82 5.44
N LYS A 201 -7.16 2.47 4.91
CA LYS A 201 -8.12 1.80 4.02
C LYS A 201 -7.42 1.41 2.73
N ALA A 202 -7.49 0.13 2.40
CA ALA A 202 -6.74 -0.47 1.31
C ALA A 202 -7.16 0.04 -0.09
N ASN A 203 -8.33 0.67 -0.18
CA ASN A 203 -8.87 1.22 -1.42
C ASN A 203 -8.45 2.67 -1.71
N LEU A 204 -7.58 3.26 -0.87
CA LEU A 204 -6.96 4.56 -1.13
C LEU A 204 -5.70 4.36 -1.99
N VAL A 205 -5.50 5.25 -2.96
CA VAL A 205 -4.27 5.22 -3.77
C VAL A 205 -3.09 5.57 -2.86
N HIS A 206 -2.15 4.63 -2.74
CA HIS A 206 -1.00 4.75 -1.86
C HIS A 206 0.26 4.13 -2.50
N SER A 207 1.42 4.45 -1.92
CA SER A 207 2.69 3.80 -2.23
C SER A 207 3.72 4.09 -1.15
N ALA A 208 4.81 3.33 -1.11
CA ALA A 208 6.02 3.80 -0.43
C ALA A 208 6.43 5.16 -1.05
N SER A 209 6.78 6.13 -0.20
CA SER A 209 7.21 7.46 -0.66
C SER A 209 8.57 7.41 -1.34
N GLY A 210 9.39 6.43 -0.96
CA GLY A 210 10.71 6.17 -1.49
C GLY A 210 11.33 4.96 -0.80
N TYR A 211 12.53 4.62 -1.24
CA TYR A 211 13.35 3.55 -0.71
C TYR A 211 14.77 4.07 -0.48
N PHE A 212 15.55 3.40 0.36
CA PHE A 212 16.92 3.78 0.71
C PHE A 212 17.71 2.53 1.09
N GLY A 213 19.02 2.71 1.27
CA GLY A 213 19.94 1.61 1.52
C GLY A 213 20.31 0.84 0.25
N CYS A 214 21.43 0.15 0.33
CA CYS A 214 21.99 -0.67 -0.74
C CYS A 214 22.23 -2.10 -0.25
N ASP A 215 22.77 -2.23 0.95
CA ASP A 215 23.15 -3.48 1.57
C ASP A 215 21.99 -4.09 2.35
N HIS A 216 22.05 -5.39 2.62
CA HIS A 216 20.96 -6.10 3.30
C HIS A 216 20.52 -5.43 4.61
N ALA A 217 21.47 -4.87 5.37
CA ALA A 217 21.26 -4.31 6.70
C ALA A 217 20.75 -2.85 6.71
N ASP A 218 20.86 -2.11 5.60
CA ASP A 218 20.49 -0.68 5.55
C ASP A 218 19.28 -0.39 4.64
N LYS A 219 18.77 -1.42 3.95
CA LYS A 219 17.54 -1.34 3.15
C LYS A 219 16.34 -0.92 3.98
N ARG A 220 15.38 -0.26 3.32
CA ARG A 220 14.08 0.04 3.91
C ARG A 220 13.36 -1.26 4.28
N MET A 221 13.18 -1.49 5.57
CA MET A 221 12.47 -2.64 6.14
C MET A 221 11.08 -2.25 6.59
N THR A 222 10.08 -2.98 6.11
CA THR A 222 8.71 -2.88 6.61
C THR A 222 8.10 -4.25 6.83
N ALA A 223 7.36 -4.45 7.93
CA ALA A 223 6.39 -5.53 8.01
C ALA A 223 5.07 -5.06 7.40
N VAL A 224 4.47 -5.86 6.51
CA VAL A 224 3.24 -5.52 5.78
C VAL A 224 2.09 -6.45 6.17
N PHE A 225 0.89 -5.88 6.24
CA PHE A 225 -0.31 -6.57 6.71
C PHE A 225 -1.52 -6.19 5.87
N PHE A 226 -2.40 -7.17 5.66
CA PHE A 226 -3.63 -7.02 4.89
C PHE A 226 -4.76 -7.77 5.58
N TRP A 227 -5.88 -7.08 5.82
CA TRP A 227 -7.04 -7.67 6.49
C TRP A 227 -8.33 -7.31 5.77
N MET A 228 -9.20 -8.30 5.63
CA MET A 228 -10.64 -8.05 5.63
C MET A 228 -11.12 -7.77 7.07
N ALA A 229 -12.25 -7.08 7.20
CA ALA A 229 -12.74 -6.57 8.49
C ALA A 229 -14.26 -6.39 8.53
#